data_AF-A0A7S3NW58-F1
#
_entry.id   AF-A0A7S3NW58-F1
#
_cell.length_a   1.000
_cell.length_b   1.000
_cell.length_c   1.000
_cell.angle_alpha   90.00
_cell.angle_beta   90.00
_cell.angle_gamma   90.00
#
_symmetry.space_group_name_H-M   'P 1'
#
loop_
_entity.id
_entity.type
_entity.pdbx_description
1 polymer ?
#
loop_
_entity_poly.entity_id
_entity_poly.type
_entity_poly.pdbx_seq_one_letter_code
_entity_poly.pdbx_strand_id
1 'polypeptide(L)'
;LKPGMTYTNEPGYYHEGEFGIRIENLLISRKDPLIEGFMSWENVTKFPYCRNLINTDLLSPDELGHINDYHIECKDILLPILQDNELALKFIEKETQPLTH
;
A
#
# COMPACT_ATOMS: atom_id res chain seq x y z
N LEU A 1 -21.56 5.49 -2.73
CA LEU A 1 -20.37 6.33 -2.47
C LEU A 1 -20.53 7.64 -3.23
N LYS A 2 -20.07 8.77 -2.70
CA LYS A 2 -20.01 10.05 -3.44
C LYS A 2 -18.55 10.49 -3.57
N PRO A 3 -18.11 11.03 -4.72
CA PRO A 3 -16.75 11.52 -4.88
C PRO A 3 -16.34 12.47 -3.75
N GLY A 4 -15.11 12.33 -3.28
CA GLY A 4 -14.54 13.14 -2.20
C GLY A 4 -14.78 12.61 -0.79
N MET A 5 -15.58 11.55 -0.62
CA MET A 5 -15.73 10.89 0.69
C MET A 5 -14.47 10.07 1.02
N THR A 6 -14.06 10.12 2.29
CA THR A 6 -12.94 9.38 2.89
C THR A 6 -13.42 8.10 3.58
N TYR A 7 -12.63 7.04 3.49
CA TYR A 7 -12.92 5.72 4.07
C TYR A 7 -11.63 5.05 4.54
N THR A 8 -11.74 4.14 5.50
CA THR A 8 -10.68 3.20 5.84
C THR A 8 -10.89 1.90 5.08
N ASN A 9 -9.81 1.30 4.59
CA ASN A 9 -9.77 -0.08 4.10
C ASN A 9 -8.82 -0.86 5.01
N GLU A 10 -9.38 -1.65 5.91
CA GLU A 10 -8.68 -2.15 7.11
C GLU A 10 -8.92 -3.64 7.44
N PRO A 11 -8.83 -4.57 6.47
CA PRO A 11 -8.98 -5.99 6.78
C PRO A 11 -7.97 -6.45 7.84
N GLY A 12 -8.40 -7.38 8.70
CA GLY A 12 -7.56 -7.93 9.75
C GLY A 12 -7.97 -9.32 10.20
N TYR A 13 -7.03 -10.03 10.82
CA TYR A 13 -7.20 -11.35 11.40
C TYR A 13 -6.49 -11.39 12.76
N TYR A 14 -7.11 -12.07 13.72
CA TYR A 14 -6.61 -12.17 15.09
C TYR A 14 -6.68 -13.63 15.53
N HIS A 15 -5.54 -14.17 15.94
CA HIS A 15 -5.42 -15.48 16.56
C HIS A 15 -5.27 -15.30 18.06
N GLU A 16 -6.33 -15.65 18.80
CA GLU A 16 -6.43 -15.41 20.24
C GLU A 16 -5.25 -16.03 21.00
N GLY A 17 -4.66 -15.24 21.91
CA GLY A 17 -3.52 -15.68 22.72
C GLY A 17 -2.17 -15.69 21.99
N GLU A 18 -2.12 -15.41 20.68
CA GLU A 18 -0.87 -15.43 19.90
C GLU A 18 -0.58 -14.09 19.21
N PHE A 19 -1.26 -13.77 18.12
CA PHE A 19 -0.95 -12.60 17.30
C PHE A 19 -2.18 -12.02 16.59
N GLY A 20 -2.02 -10.83 16.02
CA GLY A 20 -3.01 -10.20 15.16
C GLY A 20 -2.35 -9.40 14.05
N ILE A 21 -3.03 -9.29 12.93
CA ILE A 21 -2.60 -8.54 11.75
C ILE A 21 -3.77 -7.68 11.30
N ARG A 22 -3.52 -6.39 11.05
CA ARG A 22 -4.45 -5.49 10.36
C ARG A 22 -3.64 -4.64 9.38
N ILE A 23 -4.13 -4.50 8.16
CA ILE A 23 -3.51 -3.69 7.11
C ILE A 23 -4.50 -2.59 6.78
N GLU A 24 -4.14 -1.33 7.04
CA GLU A 24 -5.08 -0.20 6.97
C GLU A 24 -4.55 0.93 6.07
N ASN A 25 -5.36 1.31 5.08
CA ASN A 25 -5.17 2.53 4.30
C ASN A 25 -6.38 3.47 4.41
N LEU A 26 -6.11 4.77 4.44
CA LEU A 26 -7.11 5.79 4.20
C LEU A 26 -7.28 5.98 2.69
N LEU A 27 -8.52 5.89 2.21
CA LEU A 27 -8.91 6.00 0.82
C LEU A 27 -9.80 7.23 0.60
N ILE A 28 -9.68 7.87 -0.57
CA ILE A 28 -10.66 8.83 -1.06
C ILE A 28 -11.36 8.26 -2.29
N SER A 29 -12.69 8.33 -2.30
CA SER A 29 -13.49 7.96 -3.46
C SER A 29 -13.40 9.00 -4.58
N ARG A 30 -13.15 8.56 -5.81
CA ARG A 30 -13.07 9.37 -7.04
C ARG A 30 -13.99 8.80 -8.11
N LYS A 31 -14.31 9.61 -9.11
CA LYS A 31 -14.90 9.06 -10.34
C LYS A 31 -13.82 8.25 -11.05
N ASP A 32 -14.18 7.10 -11.59
CA ASP A 32 -13.25 6.31 -12.38
C ASP A 32 -12.86 7.08 -13.65
N PRO A 33 -11.56 7.27 -13.94
CA PRO A 33 -11.12 8.06 -15.08
C PRO A 33 -11.25 7.31 -16.41
N LEU A 34 -11.42 5.97 -16.39
CA LEU A 34 -11.43 5.11 -17.56
C LEU A 34 -12.84 4.59 -17.87
N ILE A 35 -13.70 4.46 -16.86
CA ILE A 35 -15.04 3.86 -17.01
C ILE A 35 -16.10 4.85 -16.54
N GLU A 36 -16.81 5.45 -17.50
CA GLU A 36 -17.87 6.43 -17.22
C GLU A 36 -18.96 5.83 -16.32
N GLY A 37 -19.35 6.57 -15.29
CA GLY A 37 -20.36 6.15 -14.31
C GLY A 37 -19.84 5.28 -13.17
N PHE A 38 -18.58 4.86 -13.20
CA PHE A 38 -17.95 4.08 -12.13
C PHE A 38 -17.16 4.97 -11.16
N MET A 39 -16.85 4.40 -10.00
CA MET A 39 -16.06 5.02 -8.95
C MET A 39 -14.75 4.25 -8.78
N SER A 40 -13.67 4.96 -8.49
CA SER A 40 -12.37 4.42 -8.15
C SER A 40 -11.90 4.94 -6.79
N TRP A 41 -10.78 4.40 -6.31
CA TRP A 41 -10.19 4.75 -5.03
C TRP A 41 -8.80 5.34 -5.22
N GLU A 42 -8.50 6.38 -4.44
CA GLU A 42 -7.17 6.96 -4.32
C GLU A 42 -6.61 6.64 -2.92
N ASN A 43 -5.41 6.04 -2.86
CA ASN A 43 -4.70 5.79 -1.60
C ASN A 43 -4.10 7.08 -1.06
N VAL A 44 -4.57 7.53 0.11
CA VAL A 44 -3.99 8.68 0.83
C VAL A 44 -2.80 8.24 1.66
N THR A 45 -2.90 7.08 2.32
CA THR A 45 -1.77 6.49 3.05
C THR A 45 -0.65 6.14 2.05
N LYS A 46 0.57 6.63 2.31
CA LYS A 46 1.78 6.32 1.54
C LYS A 46 2.83 5.72 2.47
N PHE A 47 2.78 4.40 2.61
CA PHE A 47 3.75 3.63 3.37
C PHE A 47 3.82 2.20 2.81
N PRO A 48 5.01 1.62 2.58
CA PRO A 48 5.11 0.28 2.01
C PRO A 48 4.56 -0.79 2.96
N TYR A 49 3.95 -1.83 2.39
CA TYR A 49 3.67 -3.07 3.13
C TYR A 49 4.96 -3.71 3.66
N CYS A 50 4.88 -4.38 4.81
CA CYS A 50 6.03 -5.07 5.40
C CYS A 50 6.39 -6.32 4.57
N ARG A 51 7.48 -6.26 3.81
CA ARG A 51 7.88 -7.31 2.86
C ARG A 51 8.08 -8.67 3.53
N ASN A 52 8.64 -8.69 4.73
CA ASN A 52 8.95 -9.92 5.47
C ASN A 52 7.70 -10.70 5.92
N LEU A 53 6.51 -10.10 5.89
CA LEU A 53 5.25 -10.74 6.28
C LEU A 53 4.38 -11.14 5.08
N ILE A 54 4.89 -10.98 3.87
CA ILE A 54 4.18 -11.35 2.64
C ILE A 54 4.69 -12.71 2.18
N ASN A 55 3.78 -13.69 2.12
CA ASN A 55 4.04 -14.94 1.43
C ASN A 55 3.68 -14.76 -0.06
N THR A 56 4.70 -14.59 -0.91
CA THR A 56 4.52 -14.31 -2.35
C THR A 56 3.92 -15.48 -3.12
N ASP A 57 3.99 -16.71 -2.60
CA ASP A 57 3.35 -17.89 -3.21
C ASP A 57 1.81 -17.84 -3.14
N LEU A 58 1.25 -17.01 -2.24
CA LEU A 58 -0.20 -16.82 -2.12
C LEU A 58 -0.75 -15.71 -3.03
N LEU A 59 0.13 -14.94 -3.68
CA LEU A 59 -0.24 -13.83 -4.53
C LEU A 59 -0.35 -14.28 -5.99
N SER A 60 -1.40 -13.81 -6.65
CA SER A 60 -1.45 -13.82 -8.11
C SER A 60 -0.39 -12.86 -8.69
N PRO A 61 0.00 -13.03 -9.97
CA PRO A 61 0.89 -12.09 -10.63
C PRO A 61 0.40 -10.64 -10.61
N ASP A 62 -0.92 -10.43 -10.72
CA ASP A 62 -1.53 -9.10 -10.69
C ASP A 62 -1.44 -8.46 -9.30
N GLU A 63 -1.65 -9.23 -8.22
CA GLU A 63 -1.50 -8.73 -6.84
C GLU A 63 -0.04 -8.42 -6.50
N LEU A 64 0.90 -9.25 -6.95
CA LEU A 64 2.33 -8.99 -6.79
C LEU A 64 2.74 -7.72 -7.55
N GLY A 65 2.27 -7.56 -8.79
CA GLY A 65 2.44 -6.34 -9.58
C GLY A 65 1.87 -5.12 -8.87
N HIS A 66 0.65 -5.22 -8.35
CA HIS A 66 -0.02 -4.15 -7.61
C HIS A 66 0.78 -3.70 -6.37
N ILE A 67 1.32 -4.64 -5.60
CA ILE A 67 2.14 -4.31 -4.43
C ILE A 67 3.44 -3.60 -4.85
N ASN A 68 4.09 -4.08 -5.91
CA ASN A 68 5.33 -3.47 -6.41
C ASN A 68 5.08 -2.05 -6.94
N ASP A 69 4.01 -1.83 -7.70
CA ASP A 69 3.61 -0.51 -8.19
C ASP A 69 3.32 0.46 -7.02
N TYR A 70 2.62 -0.02 -5.99
CA TYR A 70 2.36 0.77 -4.79
C TYR A 70 3.64 1.09 -3.99
N HIS A 71 4.59 0.15 -3.91
CA HIS A 71 5.90 0.38 -3.28
C HIS A 71 6.71 1.44 -4.03
N ILE A 72 6.68 1.42 -5.36
CA ILE A 72 7.29 2.46 -6.21
C ILE A 72 6.64 3.82 -5.92
N GLU A 73 5.31 3.90 -5.91
CA GLU A 73 4.59 5.14 -5.60
C GLU A 73 4.98 5.69 -4.21
N CYS A 74 5.04 4.82 -3.19
CA CYS A 74 5.46 5.22 -1.85
C CYS A 74 6.89 5.76 -1.84
N LYS A 75 7.81 5.07 -2.52
CA LYS A 75 9.22 5.48 -2.62
C LYS A 75 9.34 6.85 -3.28
N ASP A 76 8.69 7.06 -4.42
CA ASP A 76 8.78 8.28 -5.22
C ASP A 76 8.26 9.50 -4.44
N ILE A 77 7.21 9.31 -3.63
CA ILE A 77 6.64 10.37 -2.78
C ILE A 77 7.53 10.64 -1.56
N LEU A 78 8.06 9.60 -0.92
CA LEU A 78 8.76 9.75 0.36
C LEU A 78 10.23 10.15 0.21
N LEU A 79 10.93 9.69 -0.84
CA LEU A 79 12.36 9.98 -1.00
C LEU A 79 12.71 11.47 -0.98
N PRO A 80 11.99 12.37 -1.68
CA PRO A 80 12.29 13.81 -1.65
C PRO A 80 12.09 14.44 -0.27
N ILE A 81 11.22 13.87 0.56
CA ILE A 81 10.87 14.39 1.89
C ILE A 81 11.89 13.92 2.94
N LEU A 82 12.50 12.75 2.73
CA LEU A 82 13.38 12.10 3.69
C LEU A 82 14.88 12.40 3.47
N GLN A 83 15.23 13.34 2.59
CA GLN A 83 16.61 13.61 2.16
C GLN A 83 17.59 13.84 3.33
N ASP A 84 17.15 14.49 4.40
CA ASP A 84 17.98 14.80 5.57
C ASP A 84 18.02 13.68 6.64
N ASN A 85 17.42 12.52 6.36
CA ASN A 85 17.37 11.38 7.27
C ASN A 85 17.89 10.10 6.62
N GLU A 86 19.19 9.84 6.77
CA GLU A 86 19.88 8.69 6.20
C GLU A 86 19.26 7.34 6.62
N LEU A 87 18.80 7.23 7.88
CA LEU A 87 18.17 6.00 8.37
C LEU A 87 16.82 5.74 7.67
N ALA A 88 16.01 6.79 7.50
CA ALA A 88 14.73 6.68 6.82
C ALA A 88 14.88 6.39 5.32
N LEU A 89 15.88 6.99 4.66
CA LEU A 89 16.20 6.69 3.26
C LEU A 89 16.56 5.21 3.07
N LYS A 90 17.51 4.69 3.86
CA LYS A 90 17.91 3.28 3.81
C LYS A 90 16.73 2.34 4.08
N PHE A 91 15.85 2.71 5.01
CA PHE A 91 14.65 1.94 5.30
C PHE A 91 13.70 1.88 4.10
N ILE A 92 13.34 3.04 3.53
CA ILE A 92 12.41 3.10 2.39
C ILE A 92 13.00 2.37 1.19
N GLU A 93 14.29 2.56 0.88
CA GLU A 93 14.94 1.85 -0.22
C GLU A 93 14.88 0.33 -0.07
N LYS A 94 15.06 -0.18 1.16
CA LYS A 94 15.00 -1.61 1.46
C LYS A 94 13.56 -2.16 1.40
N GLU A 95 12.62 -1.46 2.02
CA GLU A 95 11.23 -1.93 2.17
C GLU A 95 10.37 -1.72 0.92
N THR A 96 10.89 -1.03 -0.10
CA THR A 96 10.24 -0.85 -1.42
C THR A 96 10.93 -1.61 -2.55
N GLN A 97 11.87 -2.51 -2.23
CA GLN A 97 12.45 -3.40 -3.26
C GLN A 97 11.36 -4.32 -3.83
N PRO A 98 11.38 -4.59 -5.15
CA PRO A 98 10.40 -5.47 -5.77
C PRO A 98 10.31 -6.82 -5.08
N LEU A 99 9.08 -7.31 -4.90
CA LEU A 99 8.81 -8.69 -4.58
C LEU A 99 8.96 -9.54 -5.83
N THR A 100 9.47 -10.77 -5.65
CA THR A 100 9.60 -11.80 -6.67
C THR A 100 8.97 -13.08 -6.16
N HIS A 101 8.55 -13.95 -7.09
CA HIS A 101 8.35 -15.37 -6.79
C HIS A 101 9.69 -16.07 -6.55
#